data_AF-A0A517QKL3-F1
#
_entry.id   AF-A0A517QKL3-F1
#
_cell.length_a   1.000
_cell.length_b   1.000
_cell.length_c   1.000
_cell.angle_alpha   90.00
_cell.angle_beta   90.00
_cell.angle_gamma   90.00
#
_symmetry.space_group_name_H-M   'P 1'
#
loop_
_entity.id
_entity.type
_entity.pdbx_description
1 polymer ?
#
loop_
_entity_poly.entity_id
_entity_poly.type
_entity_poly.pdbx_seq_one_letter_code
_entity_poly.pdbx_strand_id
1 'polypeptide(L)'
;MKAFLFFLTVCFYSTSCFALAISEAGNQPLAKENYTDWPNLVDAVNDETRVLMTWVNGSESLYYTGKTADANRVLKEFAETKAPELQLILLPGPGPTRKIDDASVTIDYEVDIIGGVARASLSRTDMAVVYDLRPTMKIYLSDNIDIEKLVIPRNVVVSQLQDLEIRYRNAETNKDPAVRKAAGRFMEHLTKSFARTGDEYKKLEQQIEQIKQIVEVHQAEE
;
A
#
# COMPACT_ATOMS: atom_id res chain seq x y z
N MET A 1 -58.42 -19.21 9.68
CA MET A 1 -57.69 -17.95 9.89
C MET A 1 -56.60 -18.10 10.98
N LYS A 2 -55.64 -19.03 10.81
CA LYS A 2 -54.49 -19.20 11.72
C LYS A 2 -53.20 -19.71 11.03
N ALA A 3 -53.25 -20.02 9.72
CA ALA A 3 -52.11 -20.60 9.00
C ALA A 3 -51.31 -19.59 8.15
N PHE A 4 -51.77 -18.34 8.04
CA PHE A 4 -51.14 -17.35 7.14
C PHE A 4 -50.10 -16.47 7.84
N LEU A 5 -49.99 -16.55 9.17
CA LEU A 5 -49.13 -15.67 9.96
C LEU A 5 -47.77 -16.28 10.33
N PHE A 6 -47.48 -17.51 9.89
CA PHE A 6 -46.21 -18.18 10.22
C PHE A 6 -45.16 -18.12 9.10
N PHE A 7 -45.56 -17.69 7.89
CA PHE A 7 -44.68 -17.68 6.72
C PHE A 7 -43.88 -16.38 6.55
N LEU A 8 -44.23 -15.31 7.27
CA LEU A 8 -43.57 -14.00 7.11
C LEU A 8 -42.34 -13.79 8.02
N THR A 9 -42.11 -14.68 8.99
CA THR A 9 -41.06 -14.48 10.00
C THR A 9 -39.69 -15.06 9.59
N VAL A 10 -39.63 -15.90 8.57
CA VAL A 10 -38.39 -16.59 8.16
C VAL A 10 -37.56 -15.78 7.16
N CYS A 11 -38.14 -14.76 6.49
CA CYS A 11 -37.43 -13.96 5.49
C CYS A 11 -36.66 -12.75 6.04
N PHE A 12 -36.66 -12.52 7.36
CA PHE A 12 -35.91 -11.43 8.01
C PHE A 12 -34.64 -11.89 8.75
N TYR A 13 -34.20 -13.14 8.54
CA TYR A 13 -32.81 -13.49 8.85
C TYR A 13 -31.94 -12.89 7.76
N SER A 14 -31.58 -11.63 7.94
CA SER A 14 -30.46 -10.99 7.24
C SER A 14 -29.24 -11.86 7.49
N THR A 15 -28.94 -12.77 6.57
CA THR A 15 -27.65 -13.44 6.51
C THR A 15 -26.63 -12.33 6.30
N SER A 16 -25.91 -11.97 7.35
CA SER A 16 -24.74 -11.10 7.25
C SER A 16 -23.79 -11.75 6.25
N CYS A 17 -23.85 -11.30 4.99
CA CYS A 17 -22.87 -11.64 3.99
C CYS A 17 -21.64 -10.81 4.33
N PHE A 18 -20.67 -11.41 5.00
CA PHE A 18 -19.38 -10.76 5.18
C PHE A 18 -18.74 -10.64 3.81
N ALA A 19 -18.60 -9.41 3.32
CA ALA A 19 -17.92 -9.15 2.06
C ALA A 19 -16.49 -9.69 2.15
N LEU A 20 -16.12 -10.60 1.24
CA LEU A 20 -14.76 -11.16 1.16
C LEU A 20 -13.73 -10.12 0.69
N ALA A 21 -14.22 -9.05 0.06
CA ALA A 21 -13.46 -7.90 -0.40
C ALA A 21 -14.35 -6.66 -0.38
N ILE A 22 -13.75 -5.51 -0.09
CA ILE A 22 -14.37 -4.18 -0.14
C ILE A 22 -13.51 -3.32 -1.06
N SER A 23 -14.18 -2.47 -1.85
CA SER A 23 -13.56 -1.43 -2.67
C SER A 23 -14.45 -0.20 -2.57
N GLU A 24 -13.94 0.87 -1.98
CA GLU A 24 -14.69 2.08 -1.69
C GLU A 24 -13.99 3.29 -2.31
N ALA A 25 -14.69 3.98 -3.22
CA ALA A 25 -14.21 5.20 -3.84
C ALA A 25 -14.32 6.40 -2.88
N GLY A 26 -13.39 7.33 -3.00
CA GLY A 26 -13.31 8.56 -2.20
C GLY A 26 -12.66 8.37 -0.83
N ASN A 27 -12.98 9.29 0.08
CA ASN A 27 -12.38 9.39 1.41
C ASN A 27 -13.44 9.30 2.52
N GLN A 28 -14.30 8.28 2.51
CA GLN A 28 -15.20 8.06 3.65
C GLN A 28 -14.39 7.72 4.91
N PRO A 29 -14.48 8.50 6.02
CA PRO A 29 -13.62 8.30 7.16
C PRO A 29 -13.70 6.89 7.72
N LEU A 30 -12.55 6.25 7.90
CA LEU A 30 -12.42 4.97 8.55
C LEU A 30 -12.28 5.18 10.06
N ALA A 31 -12.89 4.28 10.82
CA ALA A 31 -12.94 4.35 12.28
C ALA A 31 -11.54 4.10 12.87
N LYS A 32 -11.16 4.90 13.88
CA LYS A 32 -9.87 4.76 14.59
C LYS A 32 -9.72 3.38 15.24
N GLU A 33 -10.84 2.79 15.64
CA GLU A 33 -10.95 1.48 16.25
C GLU A 33 -10.53 0.34 15.30
N ASN A 34 -10.45 0.59 13.99
CA ASN A 34 -9.96 -0.39 13.02
C ASN A 34 -8.43 -0.55 13.07
N TYR A 35 -7.70 0.41 13.66
CA TYR A 35 -6.24 0.49 13.63
C TYR A 35 -5.61 0.41 15.02
N THR A 36 -6.17 -0.40 15.93
CA THR A 36 -5.66 -0.54 17.30
C THR A 36 -4.23 -1.08 17.37
N ASP A 37 -3.84 -1.92 16.41
CA ASP A 37 -2.49 -2.48 16.30
C ASP A 37 -1.46 -1.41 15.86
N TRP A 38 -1.94 -0.31 15.25
CA TRP A 38 -1.13 0.78 14.71
C TRP A 38 -1.67 2.14 15.18
N PRO A 39 -1.49 2.47 16.48
CA PRO A 39 -1.98 3.74 17.01
C PRO A 39 -1.49 4.94 16.20
N ASN A 40 -2.38 5.91 15.95
CA ASN A 40 -2.20 7.12 15.14
C ASN A 40 -2.16 6.93 13.62
N LEU A 41 -2.19 5.71 13.09
CA LEU A 41 -2.20 5.48 11.63
C LEU A 41 -3.44 6.07 10.93
N VAL A 42 -4.56 6.17 11.67
CA VAL A 42 -5.84 6.61 11.12
C VAL A 42 -5.80 8.02 10.50
N ASP A 43 -4.88 8.88 10.96
CA ASP A 43 -4.78 10.25 10.47
C ASP A 43 -4.28 10.25 9.01
N ALA A 44 -3.19 9.51 8.73
CA ALA A 44 -2.69 9.31 7.38
C ALA A 44 -3.69 8.55 6.48
N VAL A 45 -4.39 7.56 7.05
CA VAL A 45 -5.41 6.74 6.36
C VAL A 45 -6.60 7.57 5.85
N ASN A 46 -6.99 8.60 6.60
CA ASN A 46 -8.16 9.42 6.32
C ASN A 46 -7.82 10.77 5.66
N ASP A 47 -6.60 10.93 5.15
CA ASP A 47 -6.21 12.16 4.46
C ASP A 47 -7.17 12.49 3.29
N GLU A 48 -7.46 13.79 3.12
CA GLU A 48 -8.44 14.29 2.16
C GLU A 48 -8.15 13.93 0.70
N THR A 49 -6.90 13.62 0.37
CA THR A 49 -6.48 13.20 -0.97
C THR A 49 -6.74 11.73 -1.29
N ARG A 50 -7.30 10.96 -0.34
CA ARG A 50 -7.63 9.55 -0.59
C ARG A 50 -8.74 9.44 -1.62
N VAL A 51 -8.50 8.63 -2.63
CA VAL A 51 -9.44 8.42 -3.75
C VAL A 51 -10.01 7.02 -3.80
N LEU A 52 -9.36 6.05 -3.16
CA LEU A 52 -9.80 4.66 -3.16
C LEU A 52 -9.25 3.94 -1.92
N MET A 53 -10.08 3.13 -1.29
CA MET A 53 -9.67 2.10 -0.36
C MET A 53 -10.07 0.74 -0.91
N THR A 54 -9.17 -0.23 -0.81
CA THR A 54 -9.48 -1.64 -1.05
C THR A 54 -9.09 -2.47 0.15
N TRP A 55 -9.90 -3.47 0.46
CA TRP A 55 -9.66 -4.38 1.56
C TRP A 55 -10.01 -5.80 1.13
N VAL A 56 -9.12 -6.76 1.39
CA VAL A 56 -9.34 -8.19 1.12
C VAL A 56 -8.78 -9.01 2.26
N ASN A 57 -9.65 -9.62 3.06
CA ASN A 57 -9.29 -10.53 4.17
C ASN A 57 -8.26 -9.95 5.17
N GLY A 58 -8.22 -8.63 5.36
CA GLY A 58 -7.25 -7.96 6.23
C GLY A 58 -6.04 -7.38 5.52
N SER A 59 -5.87 -7.61 4.22
CA SER A 59 -4.96 -6.82 3.38
C SER A 59 -5.69 -5.57 2.91
N GLU A 60 -5.25 -4.40 3.34
CA GLU A 60 -5.82 -3.11 3.01
C GLU A 60 -4.82 -2.29 2.20
N SER A 61 -5.29 -1.66 1.14
CA SER A 61 -4.52 -0.71 0.35
C SER A 61 -5.34 0.57 0.18
N LEU A 62 -4.73 1.69 0.54
CA LEU A 62 -5.32 3.03 0.48
C LEU A 62 -4.56 3.84 -0.57
N TYR A 63 -5.27 4.41 -1.53
CA TYR A 63 -4.68 5.08 -2.68
C TYR A 63 -5.04 6.55 -2.69
N TYR A 64 -4.05 7.38 -3.03
CA TYR A 64 -4.16 8.83 -2.96
C TYR A 64 -3.65 9.48 -4.26
N THR A 65 -4.17 10.67 -4.56
CA THR A 65 -3.64 11.53 -5.62
C THR A 65 -3.45 12.94 -5.08
N GLY A 66 -2.32 13.54 -5.38
CA GLY A 66 -1.96 14.81 -4.75
C GLY A 66 -0.62 15.34 -5.23
N LYS A 67 -0.22 16.47 -4.67
CA LYS A 67 1.09 17.08 -4.95
C LYS A 67 2.07 16.75 -3.83
N THR A 68 3.32 17.18 -4.01
CA THR A 68 4.38 16.96 -3.01
C THR A 68 4.01 17.47 -1.61
N ALA A 69 3.28 18.59 -1.51
CA ALA A 69 2.84 19.10 -0.21
C ALA A 69 1.85 18.15 0.50
N ASP A 70 0.98 17.50 -0.27
CA ASP A 70 0.02 16.52 0.26
C ASP A 70 0.75 15.23 0.66
N ALA A 71 1.65 14.73 -0.20
CA ALA A 71 2.49 13.57 0.12
C ALA A 71 3.32 13.80 1.41
N ASN A 72 3.90 14.99 1.60
CA ASN A 72 4.63 15.34 2.82
C ASN A 72 3.71 15.39 4.06
N ARG A 73 2.47 15.87 3.91
CA ARG A 73 1.49 15.88 5.00
C ARG A 73 1.15 14.45 5.43
N VAL A 74 0.78 13.59 4.47
CA VAL A 74 0.45 12.18 4.73
C VAL A 74 1.65 11.41 5.27
N LEU A 75 2.86 11.64 4.73
CA LEU A 75 4.07 10.99 5.21
C LEU A 75 4.40 11.41 6.65
N LYS A 76 4.17 12.67 7.00
CA LYS A 76 4.33 13.15 8.38
C LYS A 76 3.34 12.45 9.33
N GLU A 77 2.06 12.39 8.97
CA GLU A 77 1.04 11.71 9.76
C GLU A 77 1.33 10.20 9.86
N PHE A 78 1.78 9.59 8.78
CA PHE A 78 2.20 8.19 8.74
C PHE A 78 3.36 7.94 9.72
N ALA A 79 4.35 8.85 9.76
CA ALA A 79 5.46 8.78 10.68
C ALA A 79 5.08 8.95 12.16
N GLU A 80 3.89 9.46 12.48
CA GLU A 80 3.37 9.53 13.85
C GLU A 80 2.77 8.19 14.33
N THR A 81 2.67 7.20 13.43
CA THR A 81 2.18 5.85 13.73
C THR A 81 3.12 5.13 14.69
N LYS A 82 2.55 4.54 15.75
CA LYS A 82 3.31 3.70 16.69
C LYS A 82 3.48 2.30 16.12
N ALA A 83 4.57 2.09 15.39
CA ALA A 83 5.01 0.79 14.89
C ALA A 83 6.48 0.53 15.27
N PRO A 84 6.93 -0.74 15.36
CA PRO A 84 8.36 -1.04 15.56
C PRO A 84 9.25 -0.49 14.43
N GLU A 85 8.69 -0.39 13.23
CA GLU A 85 9.33 0.16 12.05
C GLU A 85 8.23 0.61 11.09
N LEU A 86 8.47 1.75 10.43
CA LEU A 86 7.62 2.29 9.37
C LEU A 86 8.44 2.29 8.09
N GLN A 87 7.88 1.72 7.02
CA GLN A 87 8.55 1.63 5.74
C GLN A 87 7.99 2.68 4.78
N LEU A 88 8.88 3.49 4.20
CA LEU A 88 8.62 4.25 3.00
C LEU A 88 9.33 3.59 1.82
N ILE A 89 8.61 3.37 0.73
CA ILE A 89 9.17 2.90 -0.53
C ILE A 89 9.07 4.03 -1.56
N LEU A 90 10.21 4.52 -2.01
CA LEU A 90 10.26 5.46 -3.13
C LEU A 90 10.38 4.67 -4.43
N LEU A 91 9.45 4.92 -5.34
CA LEU A 91 9.38 4.25 -6.64
C LEU A 91 9.40 5.27 -7.77
N PRO A 92 10.04 4.95 -8.91
CA PRO A 92 9.88 5.78 -10.10
C PRO A 92 8.41 5.77 -10.54
N GLY A 93 7.97 6.79 -11.25
CA GLY A 93 6.57 6.94 -11.65
C GLY A 93 6.34 6.88 -13.17
N PRO A 94 5.13 7.25 -13.61
CA PRO A 94 3.94 7.45 -12.77
C PRO A 94 3.56 6.17 -12.00
N GLY A 95 2.81 6.33 -10.91
CA GLY A 95 2.26 5.19 -10.17
C GLY A 95 1.18 4.43 -10.94
N PRO A 96 0.60 3.39 -10.34
CA PRO A 96 -0.43 2.58 -10.98
C PRO A 96 -1.68 3.43 -11.31
N THR A 97 -2.33 3.10 -12.41
CA THR A 97 -3.65 3.65 -12.74
C THR A 97 -4.73 2.72 -12.21
N ARG A 98 -5.64 3.26 -11.40
CA ARG A 98 -6.80 2.55 -10.86
C ARG A 98 -8.07 2.99 -11.59
N LYS A 99 -9.01 2.06 -11.76
CA LYS A 99 -10.37 2.38 -12.17
C LYS A 99 -11.18 2.68 -10.92
N ILE A 100 -11.69 3.90 -10.82
CA ILE A 100 -12.54 4.37 -9.73
C ILE A 100 -13.82 4.84 -10.40
N ASP A 101 -14.89 4.09 -10.20
CA ASP A 101 -16.10 4.18 -11.01
C ASP A 101 -15.74 4.10 -12.51
N ASP A 102 -16.14 5.10 -13.30
CA ASP A 102 -15.86 5.18 -14.73
C ASP A 102 -14.53 5.89 -15.06
N ALA A 103 -13.84 6.45 -14.05
CA ALA A 103 -12.62 7.24 -14.24
C ALA A 103 -11.34 6.39 -14.09
N SER A 104 -10.34 6.72 -14.92
CA SER A 104 -8.96 6.25 -14.70
C SER A 104 -8.22 7.29 -13.87
N VAL A 105 -7.73 6.90 -12.70
CA VAL A 105 -6.99 7.78 -11.79
C VAL A 105 -5.59 7.22 -11.58
N THR A 106 -4.57 8.04 -11.85
CA THR A 106 -3.18 7.72 -11.54
C THR A 106 -2.91 8.00 -10.07
N ILE A 107 -2.33 7.01 -9.38
CA ILE A 107 -2.01 7.09 -7.96
C ILE A 107 -0.63 7.71 -7.78
N ASP A 108 -0.51 8.70 -6.91
CA ASP A 108 0.77 9.36 -6.59
C ASP A 108 1.42 8.76 -5.35
N TYR A 109 0.62 8.27 -4.39
CA TYR A 109 1.09 7.54 -3.22
C TYR A 109 0.03 6.59 -2.68
N GLU A 110 0.46 5.58 -1.94
CA GLU A 110 -0.41 4.58 -1.32
C GLU A 110 0.10 4.16 0.06
N VAL A 111 -0.82 3.71 0.91
CA VAL A 111 -0.53 3.09 2.20
C VAL A 111 -1.09 1.68 2.19
N ASP A 112 -0.23 0.69 2.42
CA ASP A 112 -0.59 -0.72 2.54
C ASP A 112 -0.53 -1.16 4.00
N ILE A 113 -1.54 -1.91 4.42
CA ILE A 113 -1.69 -2.43 5.78
C ILE A 113 -2.05 -3.90 5.71
N ILE A 114 -1.29 -4.75 6.42
CA ILE A 114 -1.61 -6.16 6.60
C ILE A 114 -2.05 -6.42 8.04
N GLY A 115 -3.35 -6.57 8.21
CA GLY A 115 -4.05 -6.91 9.46
C GLY A 115 -4.88 -8.19 9.35
N GLY A 116 -5.73 -8.42 10.37
CA GLY A 116 -6.76 -9.45 10.38
C GLY A 116 -6.29 -10.86 10.00
N VAL A 117 -7.09 -11.55 9.17
CA VAL A 117 -6.84 -12.93 8.74
C VAL A 117 -5.59 -13.03 7.88
N ALA A 118 -5.34 -12.06 7.00
CA ALA A 118 -4.14 -12.01 6.16
C ALA A 118 -2.88 -12.00 7.03
N ARG A 119 -2.80 -11.12 8.02
CA ARG A 119 -1.68 -11.08 8.98
C ARG A 119 -1.51 -12.42 9.69
N ALA A 120 -2.59 -12.94 10.29
CA ALA A 120 -2.55 -14.19 11.04
C ALA A 120 -2.09 -15.38 10.18
N SER A 121 -2.47 -15.41 8.89
CA SER A 121 -2.04 -16.43 7.94
C SER A 121 -0.57 -16.26 7.56
N LEU A 122 -0.16 -15.05 7.19
CA LEU A 122 1.19 -14.78 6.71
C LEU A 122 2.23 -14.96 7.83
N SER A 123 1.92 -14.57 9.07
CA SER A 123 2.80 -14.75 10.24
C SER A 123 3.05 -16.21 10.63
N ARG A 124 2.25 -17.17 10.14
CA ARG A 124 2.43 -18.61 10.37
C ARG A 124 3.27 -19.30 9.30
N THR A 125 3.77 -18.53 8.35
CA THR A 125 4.53 -19.00 7.18
C THR A 125 5.77 -18.14 7.02
N ASP A 126 6.69 -18.54 6.14
CA ASP A 126 7.85 -17.73 5.80
C ASP A 126 7.50 -16.54 4.87
N MET A 127 6.20 -16.25 4.65
CA MET A 127 5.75 -15.22 3.71
C MET A 127 6.15 -13.78 4.10
N ALA A 128 6.57 -13.53 5.34
CA ALA A 128 7.10 -12.22 5.75
C ALA A 128 8.34 -11.79 4.94
N VAL A 129 9.06 -12.75 4.32
CA VAL A 129 10.18 -12.42 3.42
C VAL A 129 9.72 -11.79 2.10
N VAL A 130 8.44 -11.90 1.75
CA VAL A 130 7.83 -11.30 0.54
C VAL A 130 6.87 -10.17 0.89
N TYR A 131 6.02 -10.37 1.91
CA TYR A 131 4.98 -9.41 2.31
C TYR A 131 5.46 -8.53 3.46
N ASP A 132 5.12 -7.25 3.38
CA ASP A 132 5.30 -6.33 4.50
C ASP A 132 4.19 -6.49 5.52
N LEU A 133 4.51 -7.14 6.63
CA LEU A 133 3.61 -7.25 7.77
C LEU A 133 3.58 -5.98 8.63
N ARG A 134 4.12 -4.87 8.15
CA ARG A 134 4.09 -3.58 8.82
C ARG A 134 3.40 -2.59 7.88
N PRO A 135 2.85 -1.48 8.40
CA PRO A 135 2.36 -0.42 7.52
C PRO A 135 3.49 0.05 6.61
N THR A 136 3.19 0.13 5.32
CA THR A 136 4.13 0.56 4.29
C THR A 136 3.49 1.69 3.49
N MET A 137 4.18 2.81 3.38
CA MET A 137 3.82 3.88 2.45
C MET A 137 4.66 3.73 1.17
N LYS A 138 4.05 3.91 0.01
CA LYS A 138 4.78 4.04 -1.27
C LYS A 138 4.51 5.40 -1.88
N ILE A 139 5.54 6.04 -2.41
CA ILE A 139 5.44 7.30 -3.14
C ILE A 139 6.04 7.11 -4.53
N TYR A 140 5.29 7.50 -5.56
CA TYR A 140 5.70 7.39 -6.95
C TYR A 140 6.16 8.74 -7.47
N LEU A 141 7.37 8.80 -8.03
CA LEU A 141 7.90 10.04 -8.61
C LEU A 141 7.23 10.35 -9.94
N SER A 142 6.27 11.27 -9.91
CA SER A 142 5.53 11.73 -11.07
C SER A 142 5.77 13.22 -11.29
N ASP A 143 5.13 13.82 -12.28
CA ASP A 143 5.17 15.28 -12.47
C ASP A 143 4.49 16.04 -11.30
N ASN A 144 3.72 15.34 -10.45
CA ASN A 144 3.09 15.91 -9.25
C ASN A 144 3.98 15.81 -8.00
N ILE A 145 4.97 14.90 -8.01
CA ILE A 145 5.82 14.58 -6.85
C ILE A 145 7.26 14.98 -7.18
N ASP A 146 7.65 16.16 -6.67
CA ASP A 146 9.01 16.67 -6.73
C ASP A 146 9.85 16.07 -5.59
N ILE A 147 10.77 15.19 -5.97
CA ILE A 147 11.61 14.45 -5.04
C ILE A 147 12.49 15.36 -4.17
N GLU A 148 12.94 16.51 -4.69
CA GLU A 148 13.80 17.45 -3.97
C GLU A 148 13.06 18.20 -2.86
N LYS A 149 11.72 18.18 -2.91
CA LYS A 149 10.84 18.80 -1.92
C LYS A 149 10.21 17.78 -0.97
N LEU A 150 10.49 16.50 -1.13
CA LEU A 150 10.03 15.48 -0.18
C LEU A 150 10.77 15.65 1.15
N VAL A 151 10.03 15.62 2.25
CA VAL A 151 10.56 15.72 3.61
C VAL A 151 10.37 14.36 4.28
N ILE A 152 11.43 13.56 4.32
CA ILE A 152 11.40 12.21 4.88
C ILE A 152 11.65 12.28 6.40
N PRO A 153 10.70 11.82 7.24
CA PRO A 153 10.90 11.76 8.69
C PRO A 153 11.97 10.74 9.08
N ARG A 154 12.80 11.07 10.07
CA ARG A 154 13.95 10.24 10.50
C ARG A 154 13.58 8.85 11.02
N ASN A 155 12.36 8.65 11.51
CA ASN A 155 11.91 7.38 12.09
C ASN A 155 11.28 6.44 11.04
N VAL A 156 11.44 6.75 9.76
CA VAL A 156 10.94 5.95 8.65
C VAL A 156 12.13 5.34 7.92
N VAL A 157 12.10 4.01 7.75
CA VAL A 157 13.07 3.28 6.95
C VAL A 157 12.71 3.50 5.48
N VAL A 158 13.70 3.89 4.67
CA VAL A 158 13.50 4.15 3.25
C VAL A 158 14.06 3.00 2.42
N SER A 159 13.25 2.51 1.48
CA SER A 159 13.66 1.52 0.49
C SER A 159 13.33 2.00 -0.92
N GLN A 160 14.02 1.40 -1.88
CA GLN A 160 13.90 1.71 -3.30
C GLN A 160 13.61 0.46 -4.13
N LEU A 161 13.39 0.67 -5.42
CA LEU A 161 13.12 -0.40 -6.39
C LEU A 161 14.11 -1.57 -6.30
N GLN A 162 15.41 -1.26 -6.21
CA GLN A 162 16.46 -2.27 -6.15
C GLN A 162 16.36 -3.16 -4.89
N ASP A 163 15.96 -2.61 -3.74
CA ASP A 163 15.82 -3.36 -2.50
C ASP A 163 14.68 -4.38 -2.61
N LEU A 164 13.58 -3.99 -3.27
CA LEU A 164 12.47 -4.89 -3.55
C LEU A 164 12.89 -6.01 -4.50
N GLU A 165 13.63 -5.69 -5.56
CA GLU A 165 14.15 -6.70 -6.49
C GLU A 165 15.05 -7.71 -5.76
N ILE A 166 15.99 -7.24 -4.94
CA ILE A 166 16.87 -8.10 -4.15
C ILE A 166 16.05 -8.98 -3.21
N ARG A 167 15.09 -8.39 -2.47
CA ARG A 167 14.21 -9.12 -1.56
C ARG A 167 13.47 -10.25 -2.27
N TYR A 168 12.84 -9.96 -3.41
CA TYR A 168 12.05 -10.95 -4.14
C TYR A 168 12.95 -12.02 -4.78
N ARG A 169 14.11 -11.67 -5.35
CA ARG A 169 15.09 -12.67 -5.84
C ARG A 169 15.58 -13.60 -4.75
N ASN A 170 15.86 -13.06 -3.56
CA ASN A 170 16.25 -13.87 -2.41
C ASN A 170 15.11 -14.82 -2.01
N ALA A 171 13.87 -14.34 -1.99
CA ALA A 171 12.69 -15.15 -1.68
C ALA A 171 12.41 -16.26 -2.71
N GLU A 172 12.83 -16.12 -3.97
CA GLU A 172 12.75 -17.19 -4.99
C GLU A 172 13.62 -18.40 -4.65
N THR A 173 14.62 -18.25 -3.77
CA THR A 173 15.44 -19.36 -3.29
C THR A 173 14.88 -20.07 -2.05
N ASN A 174 13.76 -19.58 -1.51
CA ASN A 174 13.15 -20.14 -0.29
C ASN A 174 12.71 -21.60 -0.49
N LYS A 175 12.80 -22.41 0.56
CA LYS A 175 12.43 -23.83 0.54
C LYS A 175 10.94 -24.06 0.32
N ASP A 176 10.07 -23.16 0.80
CA ASP A 176 8.62 -23.22 0.62
C ASP A 176 8.22 -22.82 -0.82
N PRO A 177 7.59 -23.74 -1.60
CA PRO A 177 7.08 -23.43 -2.93
C PRO A 177 6.08 -22.28 -2.99
N ALA A 178 5.28 -22.08 -1.93
CA ALA A 178 4.30 -21.00 -1.87
C ALA A 178 5.00 -19.64 -1.79
N VAL A 179 6.08 -19.53 -1.01
CA VAL A 179 6.91 -18.32 -0.91
C VAL A 179 7.56 -18.02 -2.26
N ARG A 180 8.15 -19.01 -2.93
CA ARG A 180 8.72 -18.82 -4.28
C ARG A 180 7.69 -18.33 -5.29
N LYS A 181 6.48 -18.91 -5.26
CA LYS A 181 5.37 -18.47 -6.13
C LYS A 181 4.91 -17.06 -5.80
N ALA A 182 4.90 -16.66 -4.53
CA ALA A 182 4.60 -15.28 -4.15
C ALA A 182 5.70 -14.34 -4.67
N ALA A 183 6.97 -14.64 -4.42
CA ALA A 183 8.11 -13.84 -4.89
C ALA A 183 8.07 -13.60 -6.39
N GLY A 184 7.86 -14.64 -7.20
CA GLY A 184 7.75 -14.51 -8.66
C GLY A 184 6.60 -13.60 -9.11
N ARG A 185 5.44 -13.64 -8.43
CA ARG A 185 4.32 -12.73 -8.72
C ARG A 185 4.64 -11.27 -8.39
N PHE A 186 5.29 -11.01 -7.27
CA PHE A 186 5.71 -9.66 -6.89
C PHE A 186 6.78 -9.12 -7.86
N MET A 187 7.75 -9.95 -8.24
CA MET A 187 8.75 -9.61 -9.25
C MET A 187 8.12 -9.28 -10.62
N GLU A 188 7.16 -10.10 -11.06
CA GLU A 188 6.43 -9.86 -12.31
C GLU A 188 5.66 -8.53 -12.25
N HIS A 189 4.99 -8.24 -11.13
CA HIS A 189 4.28 -6.98 -10.95
C HIS A 189 5.22 -5.79 -10.97
N LEU A 190 6.38 -5.88 -10.30
CA LEU A 190 7.41 -4.86 -10.28
C LEU A 190 7.92 -4.58 -11.71
N THR A 191 8.27 -5.62 -12.45
CA THR A 191 8.78 -5.53 -13.83
C THR A 191 7.75 -4.90 -14.76
N LYS A 192 6.47 -5.31 -14.66
CA LYS A 192 5.39 -4.77 -15.49
C LYS A 192 5.10 -3.30 -15.19
N SER A 193 5.13 -2.90 -13.93
CA SER A 193 4.84 -1.53 -13.51
C SER A 193 5.85 -0.52 -14.05
N PHE A 194 7.08 -0.95 -14.34
CA PHE A 194 8.17 -0.11 -14.85
C PHE A 194 8.61 -0.43 -16.28
N ALA A 195 7.86 -1.25 -17.02
CA ALA A 195 8.10 -1.41 -18.45
C ALA A 195 7.85 -0.07 -19.17
N ARG A 196 8.89 0.47 -19.83
CA ARG A 196 8.89 1.78 -20.52
C ARG A 196 9.61 1.68 -21.86
N THR A 197 9.35 2.64 -22.76
CA THR A 197 10.00 2.71 -24.08
C THR A 197 10.51 4.10 -24.42
N GLY A 198 11.59 4.19 -25.20
CA GLY A 198 12.09 5.46 -25.72
C GLY A 198 12.47 6.46 -24.61
N ASP A 199 11.93 7.68 -24.68
CA ASP A 199 12.25 8.74 -23.72
C ASP A 199 11.69 8.49 -22.30
N GLU A 200 10.65 7.66 -22.17
CA GLU A 200 10.14 7.25 -20.86
C GLU A 200 11.16 6.41 -20.08
N TYR A 201 11.99 5.63 -20.78
CA TYR A 201 13.06 4.85 -20.16
C TYR A 201 14.17 5.75 -19.60
N LYS A 202 14.54 6.83 -20.30
CA LYS A 202 15.51 7.82 -19.77
C LYS A 202 14.96 8.53 -18.53
N LYS A 203 13.68 8.90 -18.54
CA LYS A 203 13.02 9.50 -17.38
C LYS A 203 13.03 8.53 -16.18
N LEU A 204 12.76 7.25 -16.43
CA LEU A 204 12.85 6.19 -15.42
C LEU A 204 14.27 6.08 -14.83
N GLU A 205 15.31 6.02 -15.66
CA GLU A 205 16.70 5.97 -15.18
C GLU A 205 17.08 7.19 -14.33
N GLN A 206 16.67 8.39 -14.74
CA GLN A 206 16.87 9.62 -13.97
C GLN A 206 16.19 9.55 -12.60
N GLN A 207 14.94 9.09 -12.55
CA GLN A 207 14.19 8.95 -11.30
C GLN A 207 14.83 7.90 -10.37
N ILE A 208 15.29 6.77 -10.91
CA ILE A 208 16.00 5.75 -10.13
C ILE A 208 17.26 6.35 -9.50
N GLU A 209 18.04 7.12 -10.25
CA GLU A 209 19.26 7.74 -9.73
C GLU A 209 18.95 8.80 -8.67
N GLN A 210 17.91 9.63 -8.86
CA GLN A 210 17.46 10.59 -7.85
C GLN A 210 17.02 9.91 -6.55
N ILE A 211 16.25 8.81 -6.65
CA ILE A 211 15.82 8.01 -5.49
C ILE A 211 17.04 7.49 -4.75
N LYS A 212 17.99 6.90 -5.48
CA LYS A 212 19.20 6.33 -4.90
C LYS A 212 19.99 7.36 -4.10
N GLN A 213 20.18 8.57 -4.64
CA GLN A 213 20.88 9.64 -3.94
C GLN A 213 20.19 10.03 -2.64
N ILE A 214 18.85 10.13 -2.63
CA ILE A 214 18.10 10.45 -1.40
C ILE A 214 18.19 9.33 -0.38
N VAL A 215 18.07 8.07 -0.82
CA VAL A 215 18.19 6.90 0.08
C VAL A 215 19.57 6.88 0.73
N GLU A 216 20.63 7.10 -0.04
CA GLU A 216 22.01 7.15 0.47
C GLU A 216 22.22 8.29 1.48
N VAL A 217 21.68 9.48 1.20
CA VAL A 217 21.76 10.62 2.13
C VAL A 217 20.99 10.34 3.42
N HIS A 218 19.76 9.84 3.32
CA HIS A 218 18.93 9.54 4.49
C HIS A 218 19.56 8.46 5.38
N GLN A 219 20.07 7.38 4.77
CA GLN A 219 20.75 6.31 5.50
C GLN A 219 22.07 6.75 6.15
N ALA A 220 22.73 7.79 5.63
CA ALA A 220 23.95 8.33 6.22
C ALA A 220 23.69 9.22 7.45
N GLU A 221 22.44 9.66 7.66
CA GLU A 221 22.05 10.47 8.82
C GLU A 221 21.55 9.64 10.02
N GLU A 222 21.42 8.32 9.86
CA GLU A 222 21.07 7.34 10.92
C GLU A 222 22.28 6.88 11.75
#